data_AF-Q6C7J0-F1
#
_entry.id   AF-Q6C7J0-F1
#
_cell.length_a   1.000
_cell.length_b   1.000
_cell.length_c   1.000
_cell.angle_alpha   90.00
_cell.angle_beta   90.00
_cell.angle_gamma   90.00
#
_symmetry.space_group_name_H-M   'P 1'
#
loop_
_entity.id
_entity.type
_entity.pdbx_description
1 polymer ?
#
loop_
_entity_poly.entity_id
_entity_poly.type
_entity_poly.pdbx_seq_one_letter_code
_entity_poly.pdbx_strand_id
1 'polypeptide(L)'
;MTEVYEYSPSGMRARRPSVDGASQHSDQDVCYPHDDNKEGFEIDFTALDDFNGEDDVPCGVANADMGSRVVRVAPQDHFAFFSTECEETIRANEFSEIFKDGCKAKELFDAHKGTWWLDCYDPTDAEMKLLAKAFGIHPLTVEDIQHREAREKVEMFRNYYFVAFHAYEQDVESDDFMEMVPFYLCVFPEGVISFHYSPVPHCATVRKRIRQLKDHVTVTPDWICYAVIDDITDSFAPVIREIEQEGEIVEQTVFDARDDGFNEMLRRIGKARAKTLSMMRLLSGKADVVGMFTKRVSEGLSDHVPKGHISLYLGDIQDHIVTMYQSLIAHEKILSRSHLNYLSQLQVQSIDATHRVTDTLGKITVIGTILIPMNFVTGLFAMNVRIPGESTDENPGNFGWFFGILGVLLCIIVTATLVAKWYLAHVEKKIRGNFRNSASDNSIRSMRSKRSKHTINTIV
;
A
#
# COMPACT_ATOMS: atom_id res chain seq x y z
N MET A 1 38.58 -22.10 -22.93
CA MET A 1 38.07 -22.30 -21.57
C MET A 1 36.81 -23.14 -21.73
N THR A 2 37.00 -24.44 -21.71
CA THR A 2 35.96 -25.43 -21.94
C THR A 2 36.30 -26.55 -20.96
N GLU A 3 35.50 -26.72 -19.91
CA GLU A 3 35.59 -27.90 -19.08
C GLU A 3 34.23 -28.59 -19.06
N VAL A 4 34.26 -29.74 -19.73
CA VAL A 4 33.31 -30.84 -19.69
C VAL A 4 33.66 -31.64 -18.44
N TYR A 5 32.68 -32.00 -17.61
CA TYR A 5 32.85 -33.08 -16.65
C TYR A 5 31.89 -34.23 -16.94
N GLU A 6 32.54 -35.36 -17.17
CA GLU A 6 32.08 -36.65 -17.61
C GLU A 6 31.62 -37.47 -16.40
N TYR A 7 30.58 -38.29 -16.58
CA TYR A 7 30.02 -39.19 -15.57
C TYR A 7 30.49 -40.62 -15.85
N SER A 8 31.07 -41.32 -14.86
CA SER A 8 31.00 -42.78 -14.79
C SER A 8 31.36 -43.35 -13.41
N PRO A 9 30.85 -44.55 -13.04
CA PRO A 9 30.57 -44.95 -11.65
C PRO A 9 31.55 -46.00 -11.12
N SER A 10 31.65 -46.12 -9.79
CA SER A 10 32.21 -47.30 -9.13
C SER A 10 31.67 -47.39 -7.71
N GLY A 11 30.90 -48.44 -7.42
CA GLY A 11 30.36 -48.71 -6.10
C GLY A 11 31.39 -49.33 -5.16
N MET A 12 31.28 -49.04 -3.87
CA MET A 12 31.72 -49.92 -2.80
C MET A 12 30.95 -49.61 -1.51
N ARG A 13 30.31 -50.64 -0.96
CA ARG A 13 29.61 -50.70 0.33
C ARG A 13 30.60 -50.48 1.48
N ALA A 14 30.26 -49.65 2.46
CA ALA A 14 30.71 -49.83 3.85
C ALA A 14 29.75 -49.17 4.86
N ARG A 15 29.75 -49.74 6.07
CA ARG A 15 28.74 -49.67 7.14
C ARG A 15 28.62 -48.31 7.85
N ARG A 16 27.43 -48.06 8.40
CA ARG A 16 27.10 -46.96 9.33
C ARG A 16 27.92 -47.05 10.64
N PRO A 17 28.28 -45.91 11.24
CA PRO A 17 28.35 -45.76 12.69
C PRO A 17 27.18 -44.91 13.21
N SER A 18 26.72 -45.29 14.41
CA SER A 18 25.74 -44.64 15.26
C SER A 18 26.21 -43.28 15.74
N VAL A 19 25.30 -42.29 15.74
CA VAL A 19 25.50 -40.98 16.35
C VAL A 19 24.55 -40.86 17.54
N ASP A 20 25.11 -41.03 18.73
CA ASP A 20 24.55 -40.51 19.97
C ASP A 20 25.00 -39.05 20.12
N GLY A 21 24.04 -38.15 20.36
CA GLY A 21 24.29 -36.72 20.51
C GLY A 21 23.02 -35.90 20.46
N ALA A 22 22.01 -36.26 21.26
CA ALA A 22 20.82 -35.45 21.45
C ALA A 22 21.12 -34.34 22.46
N SER A 23 21.16 -33.09 21.98
CA SER A 23 21.08 -31.89 22.82
C SER A 23 19.63 -31.71 23.27
N GLN A 24 19.39 -31.92 24.56
CA GLN A 24 18.14 -31.63 25.25
C GLN A 24 17.88 -30.11 25.23
N HIS A 25 16.94 -29.66 24.41
CA HIS A 25 16.17 -28.44 24.69
C HIS A 25 14.86 -28.90 25.30
N SER A 26 14.57 -28.39 26.48
CA SER A 26 13.40 -28.70 27.30
C SER A 26 12.14 -28.05 26.72
N ASP A 27 11.40 -28.80 25.91
CA ASP A 27 9.98 -28.55 25.68
C ASP A 27 9.22 -28.98 26.95
N GLN A 28 8.91 -28.01 27.81
CA GLN A 28 7.88 -28.20 28.83
C GLN A 28 6.54 -27.90 28.18
N ASP A 29 5.96 -28.92 27.55
CA ASP A 29 4.53 -28.95 27.24
C ASP A 29 3.76 -28.83 28.57
N VAL A 30 3.28 -27.64 28.88
CA VAL A 30 2.33 -27.42 29.97
C VAL A 30 0.98 -27.96 29.50
N CYS A 31 0.77 -29.26 29.67
CA CYS A 31 -0.55 -29.87 29.57
C CYS A 31 -1.43 -29.29 30.67
N TYR A 32 -2.32 -28.36 30.31
CA TYR A 32 -3.43 -27.98 31.18
C TYR A 32 -4.42 -29.16 31.29
N PRO A 33 -4.98 -29.41 32.47
CA PRO A 33 -5.96 -30.47 32.63
C PRO A 33 -7.16 -30.14 31.73
N HIS A 34 -7.40 -31.04 30.77
CA HIS A 34 -8.65 -31.11 30.04
C HIS A 34 -9.69 -31.51 31.09
N ASP A 35 -10.44 -30.56 31.64
CA ASP A 35 -11.54 -30.87 32.55
C ASP A 35 -12.61 -31.63 31.74
N ASP A 36 -12.56 -32.96 31.84
CA ASP A 36 -13.49 -33.92 31.26
C ASP A 36 -14.86 -33.90 31.97
N ASN A 37 -15.28 -32.74 32.48
CA ASN A 37 -16.65 -32.57 32.95
C ASN A 37 -17.58 -32.47 31.72
N LYS A 38 -18.48 -33.44 31.64
CA LYS A 38 -19.59 -33.53 30.68
C LYS A 38 -20.74 -32.59 31.06
N GLU A 39 -20.43 -31.39 31.54
CA GLU A 39 -21.44 -30.37 31.79
C GLU A 39 -21.43 -29.41 30.60
N GLY A 40 -22.63 -28.96 30.20
CA GLY A 40 -22.79 -28.03 29.08
C GLY A 40 -22.05 -26.73 29.33
N PHE A 41 -21.90 -25.91 28.29
CA PHE A 41 -21.47 -24.53 28.47
C PHE A 41 -22.41 -23.84 29.46
N GLU A 42 -21.90 -23.49 30.63
CA GLU A 42 -22.60 -22.69 31.64
C GLU A 42 -21.67 -21.53 31.98
N ILE A 43 -22.15 -20.30 31.79
CA ILE A 43 -21.42 -19.10 32.17
C ILE A 43 -21.27 -19.13 33.69
N ASP A 44 -20.05 -18.97 34.20
CA ASP A 44 -19.79 -18.88 35.64
C ASP A 44 -20.24 -17.51 36.15
N PHE A 45 -21.54 -17.41 36.42
CA PHE A 45 -22.15 -16.21 36.98
C PHE A 45 -21.64 -15.87 38.38
N THR A 46 -21.06 -16.83 39.12
CA THR A 46 -20.51 -16.55 40.44
C THR A 46 -19.23 -15.71 40.34
N ALA A 47 -18.39 -15.96 39.34
CA ALA A 47 -17.23 -15.13 39.06
C ALA A 47 -17.60 -13.68 38.66
N LEU A 48 -18.75 -13.49 37.99
CA LEU A 48 -19.26 -12.17 37.62
C LEU A 48 -19.90 -11.43 38.80
N ASP A 49 -20.67 -12.15 39.63
CA ASP A 49 -21.36 -11.59 40.80
C ASP A 49 -20.37 -11.30 41.97
N ASP A 50 -19.32 -12.10 42.16
CA ASP A 50 -18.28 -11.88 43.19
C ASP A 50 -17.50 -10.57 42.95
N PHE A 51 -17.27 -10.20 41.69
CA PHE A 51 -16.62 -8.93 41.34
C PHE A 51 -17.51 -7.70 41.65
N ASN A 52 -18.84 -7.88 41.66
CA ASN A 52 -19.78 -6.86 42.10
C ASN A 52 -19.76 -6.64 43.62
N GLY A 53 -19.10 -7.52 44.39
CA GLY A 53 -19.11 -7.54 45.85
C GLY A 53 -17.81 -7.13 46.56
N GLU A 54 -16.70 -6.93 45.84
CA GLU A 54 -15.44 -6.46 46.42
C GLU A 54 -15.31 -4.94 46.32
N ASP A 55 -15.62 -4.25 47.42
CA ASP A 55 -15.15 -2.89 47.69
C ASP A 55 -13.60 -2.85 47.65
N ASP A 56 -13.06 -1.81 47.01
CA ASP A 56 -11.65 -1.38 46.96
C ASP A 56 -10.69 -2.09 45.97
N VAL A 57 -10.66 -1.60 44.72
CA VAL A 57 -9.42 -1.53 43.92
C VAL A 57 -8.92 -0.07 43.93
N PRO A 58 -7.67 0.22 44.34
CA PRO A 58 -7.22 1.59 44.46
C PRO A 58 -7.02 2.22 43.07
N CYS A 59 -7.73 3.32 42.82
CA CYS A 59 -7.60 4.17 41.65
C CYS A 59 -6.13 4.54 41.39
N GLY A 60 -5.57 4.04 40.28
CA GLY A 60 -4.34 4.56 39.70
C GLY A 60 -4.60 5.93 39.11
N VAL A 61 -4.17 6.98 39.80
CA VAL A 61 -4.26 8.37 39.34
C VAL A 61 -3.35 8.55 38.11
N ALA A 62 -3.94 8.62 36.92
CA ALA A 62 -3.24 9.11 35.73
C ALA A 62 -3.05 10.63 35.85
N ASN A 63 -1.80 11.06 36.02
CA ASN A 63 -1.43 12.47 36.05
C ASN A 63 -1.74 13.14 34.71
N ALA A 64 -2.69 14.06 34.71
CA ALA A 64 -2.90 14.99 33.61
C ALA A 64 -2.03 16.23 33.81
N ASP A 65 -1.00 16.39 32.98
CA ASP A 65 -0.42 17.70 32.69
C ASP A 65 0.25 17.66 31.30
N MET A 66 -0.33 18.38 30.34
CA MET A 66 0.27 19.54 29.65
C MET A 66 -0.46 19.81 28.32
N GLY A 67 -0.83 21.08 28.12
CA GLY A 67 -1.80 21.49 27.12
C GLY A 67 -1.39 21.32 25.65
N SER A 68 -2.34 20.81 24.88
CA SER A 68 -2.51 21.10 23.46
C SER A 68 -4.03 21.14 23.19
N ARG A 69 -4.47 21.99 22.27
CA ARG A 69 -5.88 22.11 21.88
C ARG A 69 -6.30 20.84 21.15
N VAL A 70 -6.74 19.83 21.89
CA VAL A 70 -7.29 18.58 21.36
C VAL A 70 -8.75 18.80 21.01
N VAL A 71 -9.11 18.56 19.76
CA VAL A 71 -10.49 18.41 19.30
C VAL A 71 -11.12 17.31 20.15
N ARG A 72 -12.20 17.63 20.87
CA ARG A 72 -12.88 16.69 21.77
C ARG A 72 -13.48 15.54 20.96
N VAL A 73 -12.75 14.43 20.84
CA VAL A 73 -13.34 13.11 20.60
C VAL A 73 -14.19 12.80 21.83
N ALA A 74 -15.45 12.41 21.63
CA ALA A 74 -16.32 12.01 22.74
C ALA A 74 -15.63 10.85 23.51
N PRO A 75 -15.68 10.82 24.85
CA PRO A 75 -15.14 9.70 25.60
C PRO A 75 -15.82 8.43 25.10
N GLN A 76 -15.03 7.48 24.58
CA GLN A 76 -15.57 6.17 24.22
C GLN A 76 -15.77 5.40 25.51
N ASP A 77 -16.95 4.83 25.66
CA ASP A 77 -17.30 4.02 26.82
C ASP A 77 -16.50 2.71 26.77
N HIS A 78 -15.88 2.36 27.90
CA HIS A 78 -15.01 1.19 28.07
C HIS A 78 -15.74 -0.13 27.76
N PHE A 79 -17.03 -0.19 28.10
CA PHE A 79 -17.93 -1.29 27.80
C PHE A 79 -19.22 -0.80 27.13
N ALA A 80 -19.66 -1.53 26.11
CA ALA A 80 -20.98 -1.37 25.53
C ALA A 80 -21.71 -2.72 25.44
N PHE A 81 -22.87 -2.80 26.10
CA PHE A 81 -23.70 -4.00 26.10
C PHE A 81 -24.97 -3.79 25.27
N PHE A 82 -25.22 -4.73 24.37
CA PHE A 82 -26.41 -4.81 23.54
C PHE A 82 -27.11 -6.15 23.77
N SER A 83 -28.44 -6.12 23.78
CA SER A 83 -29.28 -7.32 23.76
C SER A 83 -30.45 -7.07 22.81
N THR A 84 -30.89 -8.11 22.10
CA THR A 84 -32.02 -8.03 21.15
C THR A 84 -33.33 -7.56 21.82
N GLU A 85 -33.51 -7.86 23.12
CA GLU A 85 -34.67 -7.44 23.91
C GLU A 85 -34.55 -6.00 24.43
N CYS A 86 -33.34 -5.46 24.54
CA CYS A 86 -33.11 -4.08 24.98
C CYS A 86 -33.21 -3.11 23.81
N GLU A 87 -34.04 -2.07 23.92
CA GLU A 87 -34.13 -1.02 22.89
C GLU A 87 -32.87 -0.13 22.83
N GLU A 88 -32.22 0.07 23.98
CA GLU A 88 -31.02 0.89 24.12
C GLU A 88 -29.77 0.05 24.42
N THR A 89 -28.62 0.53 23.94
CA THR A 89 -27.31 -0.03 24.30
C THR A 89 -26.89 0.56 25.64
N ILE A 90 -26.62 -0.31 26.61
CA ILE A 90 -26.06 0.08 27.90
C ILE A 90 -24.58 0.40 27.66
N ARG A 91 -24.13 1.55 28.14
CA ARG A 91 -22.73 1.99 28.04
C ARG A 91 -22.21 2.27 29.43
N ALA A 92 -20.97 1.86 29.69
CA ALA A 92 -20.38 1.85 31.01
C ALA A 92 -18.86 2.06 30.92
N ASN A 93 -18.26 2.67 31.95
CA ASN A 93 -16.81 2.79 32.07
C ASN A 93 -16.21 1.63 32.89
N GLU A 94 -16.99 1.06 33.81
CA GLU A 94 -16.61 -0.11 34.58
C GLU A 94 -17.53 -1.28 34.26
N PHE A 95 -17.02 -2.51 34.35
CA PHE A 95 -17.81 -3.70 34.07
C PHE A 95 -19.01 -3.85 35.02
N SER A 96 -18.86 -3.40 36.26
CA SER A 96 -19.91 -3.39 37.30
C SER A 96 -21.10 -2.49 36.93
N GLU A 97 -20.86 -1.36 36.27
CA GLU A 97 -21.90 -0.38 35.88
C GLU A 97 -22.88 -0.93 34.83
N ILE A 98 -22.51 -2.01 34.12
CA ILE A 98 -23.41 -2.69 33.18
C ILE A 98 -24.63 -3.26 33.92
N PHE A 99 -24.47 -3.66 35.18
CA PHE A 99 -25.52 -4.22 36.03
C PHE A 99 -26.32 -3.09 36.73
N LYS A 100 -27.29 -2.49 36.03
CA LYS A 100 -28.19 -1.48 36.61
C LYS A 100 -29.02 -2.05 37.78
N ASP A 101 -29.16 -1.26 38.87
CA ASP A 101 -30.10 -1.44 39.99
C ASP A 101 -30.38 -2.89 40.46
N GLY A 102 -29.33 -3.71 40.62
CA GLY A 102 -29.43 -5.05 41.23
C GLY A 102 -29.85 -6.18 40.27
N CYS A 103 -29.81 -5.96 38.96
CA CYS A 103 -29.90 -7.05 37.98
C CYS A 103 -28.69 -7.98 38.12
N LYS A 104 -28.92 -9.28 38.33
CA LYS A 104 -27.85 -10.29 38.41
C LYS A 104 -27.22 -10.53 37.03
N ALA A 105 -25.94 -10.89 37.00
CA ALA A 105 -25.26 -11.22 35.73
C ALA A 105 -25.99 -12.31 34.94
N LYS A 106 -26.55 -13.29 35.65
CA LYS A 106 -27.37 -14.37 35.07
C LYS A 106 -28.58 -13.87 34.29
N GLU A 107 -29.18 -12.76 34.69
CA GLU A 107 -30.36 -12.21 34.00
C GLU A 107 -30.01 -11.42 32.75
N LEU A 108 -28.77 -10.93 32.65
CA LEU A 108 -28.29 -10.11 31.55
C LEU A 108 -27.79 -10.97 30.39
N PHE A 109 -27.08 -12.06 30.70
CA PHE A 109 -26.55 -13.01 29.72
C PHE A 109 -27.45 -14.26 29.57
N ASP A 110 -28.72 -14.17 29.99
CA ASP A 110 -29.67 -15.27 29.89
C ASP A 110 -29.99 -15.62 28.43
N ALA A 111 -29.65 -16.85 28.03
CA ALA A 111 -29.96 -17.45 26.72
C ALA A 111 -31.42 -17.27 26.28
N HIS A 112 -32.35 -17.26 27.26
CA HIS A 112 -33.79 -17.20 26.99
C HIS A 112 -34.28 -15.79 26.64
N LYS A 113 -33.45 -14.76 26.82
CA LYS A 113 -33.76 -13.35 26.51
C LYS A 113 -33.13 -12.87 25.19
N GLY A 114 -32.81 -13.80 24.29
CA GLY A 114 -32.26 -13.48 22.98
C GLY A 114 -30.75 -13.22 22.99
N THR A 115 -30.21 -12.89 21.82
CA THR A 115 -28.77 -12.73 21.62
C THR A 115 -28.23 -11.48 22.30
N TRP A 116 -27.17 -11.65 23.10
CA TRP A 116 -26.42 -10.58 23.72
C TRP A 116 -25.10 -10.31 22.99
N TRP A 117 -24.60 -9.08 23.09
CA TRP A 117 -23.33 -8.65 22.56
C TRP A 117 -22.66 -7.66 23.53
N LEU A 118 -21.51 -8.06 24.05
CA LEU A 118 -20.63 -7.24 24.87
C LEU A 118 -19.46 -6.74 24.02
N ASP A 119 -19.24 -5.44 24.02
CA ASP A 119 -18.16 -4.77 23.29
C ASP A 119 -17.20 -4.16 24.32
N CYS A 120 -15.96 -4.61 24.32
CA CYS A 120 -14.92 -4.24 25.28
C CYS A 120 -13.83 -3.41 24.58
N TYR A 121 -13.67 -2.17 25.01
CA TYR A 121 -12.62 -1.28 24.54
C TYR A 121 -11.42 -1.33 25.51
N ASP A 122 -10.20 -1.54 25.00
CA ASP A 122 -8.93 -1.55 25.76
C ASP A 122 -8.99 -2.25 27.15
N PRO A 123 -9.48 -3.51 27.24
CA PRO A 123 -9.72 -4.17 28.52
C PRO A 123 -8.41 -4.36 29.30
N THR A 124 -8.47 -4.10 30.61
CA THR A 124 -7.33 -4.31 31.50
C THR A 124 -7.06 -5.80 31.75
N ASP A 125 -5.85 -6.14 32.22
CA ASP A 125 -5.50 -7.53 32.56
C ASP A 125 -6.43 -8.16 33.62
N ALA A 126 -6.97 -7.34 34.53
CA ALA A 126 -7.91 -7.80 35.55
C ALA A 126 -9.27 -8.14 34.92
N GLU A 127 -9.78 -7.26 34.06
CA GLU A 127 -11.03 -7.46 33.31
C GLU A 127 -10.92 -8.65 32.35
N MET A 128 -9.79 -8.81 31.66
CA MET A 128 -9.54 -9.96 30.79
C MET A 128 -9.55 -11.27 31.57
N LYS A 129 -8.94 -11.33 32.76
CA LYS A 129 -8.98 -12.52 33.63
C LYS A 129 -10.40 -12.83 34.10
N LEU A 130 -11.17 -11.80 34.45
CA LEU A 130 -12.57 -11.94 34.86
C LEU A 130 -13.41 -12.50 33.72
N LEU A 131 -13.33 -11.90 32.53
CA LEU A 131 -14.06 -12.35 31.34
C LEU A 131 -13.64 -13.78 30.96
N ALA A 132 -12.35 -14.10 31.06
CA ALA A 132 -11.86 -15.44 30.77
C ALA A 132 -12.42 -16.49 31.72
N LYS A 133 -12.44 -16.20 33.03
CA LYS A 133 -13.02 -17.11 34.03
C LYS A 133 -14.53 -17.25 33.86
N ALA A 134 -15.24 -16.15 33.69
CA ALA A 134 -16.70 -16.11 33.59
C ALA A 134 -17.24 -16.85 32.36
N PHE A 135 -16.64 -16.61 31.20
CA PHE A 135 -17.12 -17.17 29.93
C PHE A 135 -16.35 -18.43 29.50
N GLY A 136 -15.40 -18.90 30.31
CA GLY A 136 -14.57 -20.06 29.98
C GLY A 136 -13.70 -19.86 28.72
N ILE A 137 -13.16 -18.66 28.54
CA ILE A 137 -12.25 -18.35 27.42
C ILE A 137 -10.92 -19.06 27.65
N HIS A 138 -10.43 -19.72 26.61
CA HIS A 138 -9.21 -20.51 26.68
C HIS A 138 -8.00 -19.58 26.91
N PRO A 139 -7.01 -19.95 27.77
CA PRO A 139 -5.87 -19.09 28.07
C PRO A 139 -5.06 -18.63 26.84
N LEU A 140 -4.95 -19.48 25.80
CA LEU A 140 -4.30 -19.09 24.53
C LEU A 140 -5.02 -17.94 23.82
N THR A 141 -6.35 -17.93 23.85
CA THR A 141 -7.16 -16.84 23.29
C THR A 141 -6.97 -15.55 24.07
N VAL A 142 -6.88 -15.65 25.41
CA VAL A 142 -6.59 -14.50 26.28
C VAL A 142 -5.20 -13.94 25.98
N GLU A 143 -4.22 -14.81 25.81
CA GLU A 143 -2.85 -14.45 25.44
C GLU A 143 -2.81 -13.72 24.09
N ASP A 144 -3.52 -14.23 23.07
CA ASP A 144 -3.61 -13.60 21.75
C ASP A 144 -4.22 -12.19 21.82
N ILE A 145 -5.30 -12.04 22.59
CA ILE A 145 -6.00 -10.76 22.77
C ILE A 145 -5.10 -9.75 23.51
N GLN A 146 -4.43 -10.17 24.60
CA GLN A 146 -3.58 -9.30 25.42
C GLN A 146 -2.30 -8.89 24.69
N HIS A 147 -1.66 -9.81 23.96
CA HIS A 147 -0.45 -9.52 23.19
C HIS A 147 -0.74 -8.85 21.84
N ARG A 148 -2.01 -8.63 21.50
CA ARG A 148 -2.44 -7.97 20.27
C ARG A 148 -1.87 -8.68 19.03
N GLU A 149 -2.06 -10.01 18.99
CA GLU A 149 -1.63 -10.84 17.86
C GLU A 149 -2.17 -10.28 16.54
N ALA A 150 -1.26 -9.94 15.62
CA ALA A 150 -1.56 -9.25 14.37
C ALA A 150 -2.09 -10.20 13.27
N ARG A 151 -1.97 -11.51 13.48
CA ARG A 151 -2.40 -12.49 12.49
C ARG A 151 -3.91 -12.66 12.47
N GLU A 152 -4.48 -12.56 11.27
CA GLU A 152 -5.85 -12.96 10.99
C GLU A 152 -6.01 -14.47 11.15
N LYS A 153 -6.97 -14.90 11.98
CA LYS A 153 -7.22 -16.33 12.21
C LYS A 153 -8.63 -16.60 12.71
N VAL A 154 -9.08 -17.84 12.46
CA VAL A 154 -10.29 -18.39 13.04
C VAL A 154 -9.97 -19.73 13.69
N GLU A 155 -10.26 -19.83 14.97
CA GLU A 155 -10.03 -21.01 15.80
C GLU A 155 -11.35 -21.47 16.43
N MET A 156 -11.58 -22.78 16.43
CA MET A 156 -12.80 -23.36 17.00
C MET A 156 -12.47 -24.02 18.33
N PHE A 157 -13.14 -23.57 19.38
CA PHE A 157 -13.11 -24.21 20.70
C PHE A 157 -14.42 -24.97 20.94
N ARG A 158 -14.48 -25.73 22.04
CA ARG A 158 -15.66 -26.52 22.39
C ARG A 158 -16.92 -25.68 22.58
N ASN A 159 -16.77 -24.51 23.21
CA ASN A 159 -17.87 -23.68 23.70
C ASN A 159 -18.05 -22.36 22.92
N TYR A 160 -17.07 -21.98 22.10
CA TYR A 160 -17.07 -20.74 21.33
C TYR A 160 -16.12 -20.88 20.16
N TYR A 161 -16.16 -19.94 19.21
CA TYR A 161 -15.09 -19.79 18.23
C TYR A 161 -14.49 -18.40 18.33
N PHE A 162 -13.18 -18.34 18.12
CA PHE A 162 -12.39 -17.13 18.16
C PHE A 162 -12.11 -16.66 16.73
N VAL A 163 -12.33 -15.38 16.49
CA VAL A 163 -12.02 -14.71 15.23
C VAL A 163 -11.13 -13.52 15.53
N ALA A 164 -9.91 -13.56 15.03
CA ALA A 164 -9.07 -12.38 14.89
C ALA A 164 -9.27 -11.85 13.45
N PHE A 165 -9.94 -10.70 13.34
CA PHE A 165 -10.22 -10.06 12.06
C PHE A 165 -10.02 -8.55 12.16
N HIS A 166 -8.84 -8.08 11.77
CA HIS A 166 -8.38 -6.73 12.09
C HIS A 166 -9.06 -5.68 11.21
N ALA A 167 -9.41 -4.54 11.82
CA ALA A 167 -9.82 -3.35 11.11
C ALA A 167 -8.58 -2.52 10.69
N TYR A 168 -8.80 -1.30 10.23
CA TYR A 168 -7.74 -0.34 9.99
C TYR A 168 -8.18 1.07 10.43
N GLU A 169 -7.22 1.94 10.70
CA GLU A 169 -7.49 3.33 11.05
C GLU A 169 -7.98 4.10 9.80
N GLN A 170 -9.21 4.60 9.88
CA GLN A 170 -9.91 5.24 8.77
C GLN A 170 -9.73 6.76 8.77
N ASP A 171 -9.30 7.35 9.89
CA ASP A 171 -9.11 8.80 9.97
C ASP A 171 -7.89 9.24 9.16
N VAL A 172 -8.14 10.04 8.11
CA VAL A 172 -7.12 10.58 7.20
C VAL A 172 -6.24 11.62 7.90
N GLU A 173 -6.72 12.23 8.98
CA GLU A 173 -5.96 13.19 9.79
C GLU A 173 -5.08 12.51 10.86
N SER A 174 -5.31 11.22 11.12
CA SER A 174 -4.50 10.45 12.06
C SER A 174 -3.11 10.15 11.48
N ASP A 175 -2.09 10.21 12.34
CA ASP A 175 -0.74 9.77 11.98
C ASP A 175 -0.70 8.26 11.68
N ASP A 176 -1.63 7.50 12.27
CA ASP A 176 -1.76 6.05 12.12
C ASP A 176 -2.71 5.66 10.96
N PHE A 177 -3.03 6.58 10.06
CA PHE A 177 -3.92 6.32 8.92
C PHE A 177 -3.49 5.09 8.10
N MET A 178 -4.42 4.17 7.83
CA MET A 178 -4.16 2.89 7.16
C MET A 178 -3.20 1.95 7.89
N GLU A 179 -3.04 2.12 9.20
CA GLU A 179 -2.46 1.09 10.05
C GLU A 179 -3.51 0.07 10.50
N MET A 180 -3.02 -1.12 10.83
CA MET A 180 -3.85 -2.25 11.23
C MET A 180 -4.34 -2.06 12.65
N VAL A 181 -5.64 -2.27 12.88
CA VAL A 181 -6.27 -2.15 14.19
C VAL A 181 -6.73 -3.54 14.66
N PRO A 182 -6.13 -4.09 15.73
CA PRO A 182 -6.57 -5.34 16.34
C PRO A 182 -8.04 -5.34 16.71
N PHE A 183 -8.75 -6.35 16.20
CA PHE A 183 -10.16 -6.54 16.44
C PHE A 183 -10.45 -8.03 16.56
N TYR A 184 -11.01 -8.42 17.70
CA TYR A 184 -11.22 -9.81 18.07
C TYR A 184 -12.68 -10.07 18.42
N LEU A 185 -13.18 -11.26 18.08
CA LEU A 185 -14.51 -11.72 18.42
C LEU A 185 -14.43 -13.10 19.06
N CYS A 186 -15.03 -13.24 20.24
CA CYS A 186 -15.36 -14.53 20.83
C CYS A 186 -16.87 -14.76 20.65
N VAL A 187 -17.24 -15.73 19.82
CA VAL A 187 -18.64 -16.00 19.49
C VAL A 187 -19.10 -17.28 20.18
N PHE A 188 -20.04 -17.11 21.11
CA PHE A 188 -20.68 -18.15 21.89
C PHE A 188 -22.05 -18.50 21.29
N PRO A 189 -22.66 -19.63 21.68
CA PRO A 189 -24.00 -20.01 21.22
C PRO A 189 -25.09 -18.99 21.55
N GLU A 190 -24.89 -18.21 22.62
CA GLU A 190 -25.89 -17.32 23.20
C GLU A 190 -25.57 -15.83 22.96
N GLY A 191 -24.32 -15.51 22.60
CA GLY A 191 -23.89 -14.13 22.38
C GLY A 191 -22.46 -13.96 21.92
N VAL A 192 -22.01 -12.71 21.81
CA VAL A 192 -20.70 -12.33 21.27
C VAL A 192 -19.98 -11.39 22.23
N ILE A 193 -18.67 -11.58 22.38
CA ILE A 193 -17.78 -10.60 23.01
C ILE A 193 -16.82 -10.06 21.95
N SER A 194 -16.81 -8.75 21.71
CA SER A 194 -15.81 -8.07 20.87
C SER A 194 -14.75 -7.38 21.72
N PHE A 195 -13.52 -7.39 21.23
CA PHE A 195 -12.39 -6.69 21.85
C PHE A 195 -11.68 -5.83 20.82
N HIS A 196 -11.42 -4.57 21.16
CA HIS A 196 -10.65 -3.65 20.32
C HIS A 196 -9.82 -2.68 21.16
N TYR A 197 -8.66 -2.27 20.66
CA TYR A 197 -7.71 -1.41 21.39
C TYR A 197 -7.61 0.01 20.84
N SER A 198 -8.21 0.24 19.67
CA SER A 198 -8.34 1.56 19.06
C SER A 198 -9.82 1.88 18.85
N PRO A 199 -10.19 3.16 18.76
CA PRO A 199 -11.56 3.55 18.50
C PRO A 199 -12.04 3.08 17.13
N VAL A 200 -12.94 2.10 17.09
CA VAL A 200 -13.48 1.55 15.83
C VAL A 200 -14.97 1.86 15.66
N PRO A 201 -15.41 2.35 14.48
CA PRO A 201 -16.83 2.66 14.25
C PRO A 201 -17.68 1.41 13.98
N HIS A 202 -17.04 0.27 13.67
CA HIS A 202 -17.69 -0.95 13.18
C HIS A 202 -18.78 -1.47 14.11
N CYS A 203 -18.50 -1.56 15.41
CA CYS A 203 -19.48 -2.05 16.38
C CYS A 203 -20.73 -1.15 16.43
N ALA A 204 -20.54 0.17 16.37
CA ALA A 204 -21.65 1.12 16.38
C ALA A 204 -22.48 1.06 15.09
N THR A 205 -21.84 0.90 13.93
CA THR A 205 -22.50 0.77 12.63
C THR A 205 -23.35 -0.49 12.56
N VAL A 206 -22.81 -1.63 12.99
CA VAL A 206 -23.55 -2.90 13.04
C VAL A 206 -24.72 -2.82 14.01
N ARG A 207 -24.53 -2.26 15.22
CA ARG A 207 -25.66 -2.01 16.15
C ARG A 207 -26.76 -1.14 15.54
N LYS A 208 -26.39 -0.12 14.75
CA LYS A 208 -27.35 0.72 14.02
C LYS A 208 -28.08 -0.09 12.94
N ARG A 209 -27.37 -0.93 12.18
CA ARG A 209 -27.93 -1.84 11.16
C ARG A 209 -28.92 -2.82 11.79
N ILE A 210 -28.60 -3.40 12.95
CA ILE A 210 -29.50 -4.27 13.71
C ILE A 210 -30.82 -3.56 14.03
N ARG A 211 -30.77 -2.35 14.59
CA ARG A 211 -31.98 -1.58 14.93
C ARG A 211 -32.85 -1.27 13.70
N GLN A 212 -32.24 -1.03 12.54
CA GLN A 212 -32.96 -0.76 11.29
C GLN A 212 -33.61 -2.00 10.69
N LEU A 213 -33.08 -3.19 10.95
CA LEU A 213 -33.52 -4.46 10.37
C LEU A 213 -34.26 -5.37 11.36
N LYS A 214 -34.60 -4.87 12.56
CA LYS A 214 -35.18 -5.64 13.68
C LYS A 214 -36.40 -6.48 13.28
N ASP A 215 -37.23 -5.99 12.35
CA ASP A 215 -38.46 -6.68 11.90
C ASP A 215 -38.22 -7.73 10.80
N HIS A 216 -37.05 -7.73 10.15
CA HIS A 216 -36.77 -8.52 8.95
C HIS A 216 -35.71 -9.61 9.16
N VAL A 217 -34.89 -9.48 10.21
CA VAL A 217 -33.74 -10.35 10.45
C VAL A 217 -33.75 -10.84 11.89
N THR A 218 -33.67 -12.16 12.07
CA THR A 218 -33.39 -12.77 13.36
C THR A 218 -31.90 -12.58 13.68
N VAL A 219 -31.60 -11.77 14.68
CA VAL A 219 -30.22 -11.53 15.12
C VAL A 219 -29.73 -12.77 15.87
N THR A 220 -28.72 -13.44 15.32
CA THR A 220 -28.01 -14.55 15.98
C THR A 220 -26.55 -14.14 16.23
N PRO A 221 -25.82 -14.81 17.15
CA PRO A 221 -24.40 -14.53 17.38
C PRO A 221 -23.56 -14.60 16.10
N ASP A 222 -23.81 -15.61 15.26
CA ASP A 222 -23.14 -15.76 13.96
C ASP A 222 -23.47 -14.64 12.98
N TRP A 223 -24.72 -14.16 13.00
CA TRP A 223 -25.10 -13.03 12.17
C TRP A 223 -24.37 -11.75 12.60
N ILE A 224 -24.18 -11.53 13.91
CA ILE A 224 -23.39 -10.39 14.43
C ILE A 224 -21.94 -10.52 13.96
N CYS A 225 -21.34 -11.71 14.10
CA CYS A 225 -19.99 -11.99 13.61
C CYS A 225 -19.84 -11.68 12.12
N TYR A 226 -20.75 -12.20 11.29
CA TYR A 226 -20.81 -11.89 9.86
C TYR A 226 -20.94 -10.39 9.61
N ALA A 227 -21.89 -9.71 10.26
CA ALA A 227 -22.15 -8.30 10.03
C ALA A 227 -20.95 -7.42 10.40
N VAL A 228 -20.17 -7.80 11.41
CA VAL A 228 -18.92 -7.12 11.78
C VAL A 228 -17.82 -7.36 10.74
N ILE A 229 -17.63 -8.60 10.29
CA ILE A 229 -16.65 -8.91 9.23
C ILE A 229 -17.02 -8.20 7.92
N ASP A 230 -18.32 -8.16 7.58
CA ASP A 230 -18.90 -7.45 6.43
C ASP A 230 -18.62 -5.95 6.52
N ASP A 231 -18.93 -5.31 7.64
CA ASP A 231 -18.72 -3.87 7.85
C ASP A 231 -17.22 -3.49 7.81
N ILE A 232 -16.35 -4.32 8.41
CA ILE A 232 -14.89 -4.16 8.29
C ILE A 232 -14.48 -4.28 6.83
N THR A 233 -14.95 -5.28 6.10
CA THR A 233 -14.61 -5.52 4.69
C THR A 233 -15.11 -4.40 3.77
N ASP A 234 -16.33 -3.92 3.99
CA ASP A 234 -16.94 -2.83 3.21
C ASP A 234 -16.21 -1.50 3.40
N SER A 235 -15.59 -1.28 4.56
CA SER A 235 -14.79 -0.09 4.82
C SER A 235 -13.58 0.04 3.89
N PHE A 236 -13.12 -1.04 3.26
CA PHE A 236 -12.02 -1.00 2.28
C PHE A 236 -12.46 -0.39 0.94
N ALA A 237 -13.72 -0.57 0.55
CA ALA A 237 -14.21 -0.24 -0.78
C ALA A 237 -14.11 1.27 -1.13
N PRO A 238 -14.44 2.23 -0.25
CA PRO A 238 -14.26 3.66 -0.53
C PRO A 238 -12.82 4.05 -0.87
N VAL A 239 -11.86 3.53 -0.11
CA VAL A 239 -10.44 3.86 -0.28
C VAL A 239 -9.88 3.20 -1.55
N ILE A 240 -10.33 2.00 -1.90
CA ILE A 240 -9.99 1.35 -3.17
C ILE A 240 -10.53 2.17 -4.34
N ARG A 241 -11.80 2.59 -4.32
CA ARG A 241 -12.36 3.46 -5.38
C ARG A 241 -11.56 4.75 -5.57
N GLU A 242 -11.05 5.33 -4.49
CA GLU A 242 -10.18 6.51 -4.57
C GLU A 242 -8.85 6.18 -5.27
N ILE A 243 -8.24 5.03 -4.95
CA ILE A 243 -7.02 4.53 -5.63
C ILE A 243 -7.29 4.29 -7.12
N GLU A 244 -8.45 3.72 -7.47
CA GLU A 244 -8.84 3.45 -8.86
C GLU A 244 -8.92 4.76 -9.65
N GLN A 245 -9.62 5.76 -9.10
CA GLN A 245 -9.75 7.10 -9.70
C GLN A 245 -8.40 7.82 -9.83
N GLU A 246 -7.58 7.79 -8.77
CA GLU A 246 -6.24 8.38 -8.81
C GLU A 246 -5.34 7.69 -9.83
N GLY A 247 -5.43 6.36 -9.96
CA GLY A 247 -4.73 5.58 -10.97
C GLY A 247 -5.11 5.97 -12.39
N GLU A 248 -6.40 6.16 -12.66
CA GLU A 248 -6.90 6.61 -13.97
C GLU A 248 -6.43 8.04 -14.31
N ILE A 249 -6.51 8.96 -13.34
CA ILE A 249 -6.01 10.33 -13.51
C ILE A 249 -4.51 10.33 -13.80
N VAL A 250 -3.74 9.51 -13.06
CA VAL A 250 -2.30 9.35 -13.28
C VAL A 250 -2.03 8.86 -14.70
N GLU A 251 -2.74 7.82 -15.15
CA GLU A 251 -2.55 7.26 -16.48
C GLU A 251 -2.84 8.27 -17.59
N GLN A 252 -3.95 9.02 -17.49
CA GLN A 252 -4.29 10.07 -18.48
C GLN A 252 -3.27 11.21 -18.47
N THR A 253 -2.86 11.67 -17.28
CA THR A 253 -1.94 12.81 -17.13
C THR A 253 -0.55 12.51 -17.69
N VAL A 254 -0.07 11.27 -17.59
CA VAL A 254 1.24 10.89 -18.19
C VAL A 254 1.23 11.14 -19.70
N PHE A 255 0.14 10.88 -20.41
CA PHE A 255 0.06 11.13 -21.85
C PHE A 255 -0.03 12.62 -22.20
N ASP A 256 -0.66 13.43 -21.34
CA ASP A 256 -0.91 14.85 -21.60
C ASP A 256 0.15 15.80 -21.01
N ALA A 257 1.08 15.29 -20.19
CA ALA A 257 2.00 16.09 -19.39
C ALA A 257 2.86 17.04 -20.25
N ARG A 258 2.62 18.35 -20.08
CA ARG A 258 3.50 19.45 -20.50
C ARG A 258 4.56 19.71 -19.42
N ASP A 259 5.68 20.30 -19.85
CA ASP A 259 6.99 20.39 -19.19
C ASP A 259 7.05 20.93 -17.73
N ASP A 260 5.96 21.45 -17.14
CA ASP A 260 6.04 22.34 -15.97
C ASP A 260 5.70 21.71 -14.60
N GLY A 261 5.50 20.37 -14.52
CA GLY A 261 4.93 19.71 -13.33
C GLY A 261 5.62 18.44 -12.82
N PHE A 262 6.89 18.20 -13.17
CA PHE A 262 7.57 16.92 -12.96
C PHE A 262 7.55 16.35 -11.53
N ASN A 263 8.05 17.13 -10.57
CA ASN A 263 8.16 16.66 -9.18
C ASN A 263 6.79 16.38 -8.56
N GLU A 264 5.78 17.16 -8.96
CA GLU A 264 4.42 16.97 -8.47
C GLU A 264 3.84 15.64 -8.96
N MET A 265 4.00 15.35 -10.25
CA MET A 265 3.49 14.13 -10.86
C MET A 265 4.17 12.89 -10.27
N LEU A 266 5.50 12.88 -10.13
CA LEU A 266 6.19 11.75 -9.49
C LEU A 266 5.76 11.56 -8.03
N ARG A 267 5.59 12.66 -7.29
CA ARG A 267 5.12 12.58 -5.90
C ARG A 267 3.69 12.01 -5.84
N ARG A 268 2.81 12.42 -6.76
CA ARG A 268 1.44 11.89 -6.85
C ARG A 268 1.44 10.39 -7.16
N ILE A 269 2.22 9.95 -8.15
CA ILE A 269 2.39 8.52 -8.48
C ILE A 269 2.93 7.75 -7.27
N GLY A 270 3.94 8.27 -6.60
CA GLY A 270 4.54 7.66 -5.42
C GLY A 270 3.55 7.51 -4.26
N LYS A 271 2.77 8.56 -3.96
CA LYS A 271 1.72 8.54 -2.94
C LYS A 271 0.62 7.54 -3.29
N ALA A 272 0.13 7.55 -4.52
CA ALA A 272 -0.88 6.60 -4.98
C ALA A 272 -0.40 5.16 -4.82
N ARG A 273 0.84 4.86 -5.23
CA ARG A 273 1.42 3.53 -5.09
C ARG A 273 1.60 3.11 -3.63
N ALA A 274 2.08 4.01 -2.77
CA ALA A 274 2.20 3.72 -1.33
C ALA A 274 0.83 3.37 -0.74
N LYS A 275 -0.22 4.15 -1.08
CA LYS A 275 -1.61 3.90 -0.68
C LYS A 275 -2.12 2.53 -1.19
N THR A 276 -1.86 2.20 -2.45
CA THR A 276 -2.21 0.87 -3.01
C THR A 276 -1.53 -0.27 -2.24
N LEU A 277 -0.22 -0.17 -1.99
CA LEU A 277 0.54 -1.21 -1.30
C LEU A 277 0.11 -1.38 0.16
N SER A 278 -0.14 -0.28 0.87
CA SER A 278 -0.69 -0.33 2.23
C SER A 278 -2.03 -1.06 2.25
N MET A 279 -2.91 -0.80 1.28
CA MET A 279 -4.20 -1.47 1.22
C MET A 279 -4.09 -2.96 0.86
N MET A 280 -3.18 -3.31 -0.07
CA MET A 280 -2.87 -4.71 -0.37
C MET A 280 -2.36 -5.46 0.84
N ARG A 281 -1.52 -4.82 1.67
CA ARG A 281 -1.01 -5.40 2.92
C ARG A 281 -2.14 -5.69 3.90
N LEU A 282 -3.05 -4.74 4.09
CA LEU A 282 -4.18 -4.89 5.01
C LEU A 282 -5.15 -5.98 4.54
N LEU A 283 -5.43 -6.10 3.24
CA LEU A 283 -6.32 -7.14 2.71
C LEU A 283 -5.68 -8.52 2.58
N SER A 284 -4.36 -8.62 2.72
CA SER A 284 -3.62 -9.86 2.53
C SER A 284 -4.05 -10.92 3.55
N GLY A 285 -4.30 -12.15 3.09
CA GLY A 285 -4.68 -13.28 3.96
C GLY A 285 -6.12 -13.25 4.48
N LYS A 286 -6.84 -12.12 4.45
CA LYS A 286 -8.23 -12.02 4.91
C LYS A 286 -9.16 -12.99 4.14
N ALA A 287 -9.02 -13.07 2.81
CA ALA A 287 -9.81 -13.98 1.98
C ALA A 287 -9.59 -15.46 2.34
N ASP A 288 -8.35 -15.84 2.66
CA ASP A 288 -8.01 -17.21 3.03
C ASP A 288 -8.61 -17.57 4.39
N VAL A 289 -8.58 -16.63 5.35
CA VAL A 289 -9.18 -16.80 6.68
C VAL A 289 -10.70 -16.93 6.60
N VAL A 290 -11.36 -16.07 5.83
CA VAL A 290 -12.82 -16.16 5.59
C VAL A 290 -13.16 -17.47 4.88
N GLY A 291 -12.39 -17.86 3.85
CA GLY A 291 -12.59 -19.14 3.16
C GLY A 291 -12.42 -20.35 4.09
N MET A 292 -11.40 -20.33 4.95
CA MET A 292 -11.19 -21.34 5.99
C MET A 292 -12.34 -21.35 7.00
N PHE A 293 -12.88 -20.20 7.36
CA PHE A 293 -14.04 -20.10 8.25
C PHE A 293 -15.27 -20.72 7.60
N THR A 294 -15.62 -20.32 6.37
CA THR A 294 -16.72 -20.88 5.57
C THR A 294 -16.63 -22.40 5.47
N LYS A 295 -15.43 -22.92 5.19
CA LYS A 295 -15.19 -24.37 5.10
C LYS A 295 -15.47 -25.07 6.43
N ARG A 296 -14.93 -24.57 7.55
CA ARG A 296 -15.12 -25.20 8.86
C ARG A 296 -16.57 -25.15 9.34
N VAL A 297 -17.29 -24.07 9.04
CA VAL A 297 -18.74 -23.96 9.30
C VAL A 297 -19.51 -25.00 8.48
N SER A 298 -19.17 -25.16 7.20
CA SER A 298 -19.81 -26.15 6.31
C SER A 298 -19.54 -27.60 6.70
N GLU A 299 -18.36 -27.90 7.25
CA GLU A 299 -17.99 -29.24 7.70
C GLU A 299 -18.62 -29.62 9.04
N GLY A 300 -19.29 -28.69 9.72
CA GLY A 300 -20.08 -28.96 10.92
C GLY A 300 -19.28 -29.50 12.09
N LEU A 301 -18.00 -29.12 12.20
CA LEU A 301 -17.08 -29.63 13.24
C LEU A 301 -17.43 -29.19 14.68
N SER A 302 -18.43 -28.32 14.85
CA SER A 302 -18.97 -27.94 16.16
C SER A 302 -20.50 -28.02 16.11
N ASP A 303 -21.08 -28.74 17.08
CA ASP A 303 -22.54 -28.81 17.28
C ASP A 303 -23.17 -27.45 17.58
N HIS A 304 -22.34 -26.45 17.91
CA HIS A 304 -22.74 -25.10 18.30
C HIS A 304 -22.81 -24.09 17.14
N VAL A 305 -22.40 -24.46 15.92
CA VAL A 305 -22.48 -23.57 14.75
C VAL A 305 -23.73 -23.89 13.93
N PRO A 306 -24.64 -22.92 13.68
CA PRO A 306 -25.85 -23.15 12.91
C PRO A 306 -25.54 -23.64 11.49
N LYS A 307 -26.10 -24.81 11.18
CA LYS A 307 -25.95 -25.47 9.88
C LYS A 307 -26.79 -24.73 8.84
N GLY A 308 -26.16 -23.95 7.95
CA GLY A 308 -26.64 -23.84 6.57
C GLY A 308 -26.86 -22.46 5.93
N HIS A 309 -26.86 -21.33 6.66
CA HIS A 309 -27.10 -20.01 6.04
C HIS A 309 -25.92 -19.05 6.12
N ILE A 310 -25.10 -19.11 7.17
CA ILE A 310 -23.98 -18.17 7.36
C ILE A 310 -22.84 -18.37 6.35
N SER A 311 -22.62 -19.61 5.90
CA SER A 311 -21.58 -19.94 4.93
C SER A 311 -21.78 -19.26 3.57
N LEU A 312 -23.03 -19.01 3.17
CA LEU A 312 -23.33 -18.29 1.93
C LEU A 312 -22.93 -16.81 2.05
N TYR A 313 -23.26 -16.17 3.17
CA TYR A 313 -22.89 -14.79 3.44
C TYR A 313 -21.37 -14.60 3.57
N LEU A 314 -20.67 -15.54 4.22
CA LEU A 314 -19.21 -15.53 4.30
C LEU A 314 -18.54 -15.77 2.94
N GLY A 315 -19.16 -16.58 2.08
CA GLY A 315 -18.70 -16.77 0.70
C GLY A 315 -18.74 -15.47 -0.11
N ASP A 316 -19.81 -14.68 0.04
CA ASP A 316 -19.94 -13.36 -0.60
C ASP A 316 -18.84 -12.39 -0.14
N ILE A 317 -18.58 -12.33 1.17
CA ILE A 317 -17.46 -11.55 1.74
C ILE A 317 -16.12 -12.00 1.14
N GLN A 318 -15.89 -13.32 1.05
CA GLN A 318 -14.66 -13.84 0.48
C GLN A 318 -14.48 -13.36 -0.97
N ASP A 319 -15.52 -13.45 -1.79
CA ASP A 319 -15.50 -13.01 -3.19
C ASP A 319 -15.29 -11.49 -3.29
N HIS A 320 -15.89 -10.69 -2.39
CA HIS A 320 -15.66 -9.25 -2.29
C HIS A 320 -14.19 -8.92 -1.97
N ILE A 321 -13.59 -9.58 -0.97
CA ILE A 321 -12.17 -9.39 -0.62
C ILE A 321 -11.27 -9.76 -1.80
N VAL A 322 -11.51 -10.90 -2.44
CA VAL A 322 -10.73 -11.36 -3.60
C VAL A 322 -10.84 -10.36 -4.75
N THR A 323 -12.03 -9.87 -5.04
CA THR A 323 -12.28 -8.88 -6.11
C THR A 323 -11.56 -7.56 -5.82
N MET A 324 -11.66 -7.06 -4.59
CA MET A 324 -10.96 -5.85 -4.14
C MET A 324 -9.43 -6.00 -4.23
N TYR A 325 -8.90 -7.14 -3.80
CA TYR A 325 -7.47 -7.43 -3.87
C TYR A 325 -6.97 -7.54 -5.33
N GLN A 326 -7.75 -8.17 -6.21
CA GLN A 326 -7.44 -8.22 -7.65
C GLN A 326 -7.45 -6.84 -8.31
N SER A 327 -8.39 -5.97 -7.93
CA SER A 327 -8.40 -4.56 -8.38
C SER A 327 -7.11 -3.86 -7.97
N LEU A 328 -6.71 -3.98 -6.70
CA LEU A 328 -5.46 -3.39 -6.21
C LEU A 328 -4.22 -3.90 -6.97
N ILE A 329 -4.14 -5.20 -7.28
CA ILE A 329 -3.05 -5.75 -8.12
C ILE A 329 -3.04 -5.09 -9.51
N ALA A 330 -4.21 -4.91 -10.12
CA ALA A 330 -4.31 -4.28 -11.43
C ALA A 330 -3.85 -2.82 -11.38
N HIS A 331 -4.27 -2.07 -10.36
CA HIS A 331 -3.89 -0.66 -10.20
C HIS A 331 -2.43 -0.48 -9.79
N GLU A 332 -1.86 -1.37 -8.98
CA GLU A 332 -0.41 -1.38 -8.70
C GLU A 332 0.38 -1.52 -10.01
N LYS A 333 -0.04 -2.42 -10.90
CA LYS A 333 0.61 -2.63 -12.19
C LYS A 333 0.46 -1.41 -13.11
N ILE A 334 -0.71 -0.78 -13.14
CA ILE A 334 -0.93 0.46 -13.92
C ILE A 334 -0.02 1.56 -13.39
N LEU A 335 -0.02 1.82 -12.08
CA LEU A 335 0.81 2.84 -11.45
C LEU A 335 2.30 2.58 -11.67
N SER A 336 2.75 1.33 -11.52
CA SER A 336 4.13 0.90 -11.79
C SER A 336 4.54 1.14 -13.25
N ARG A 337 3.65 0.83 -14.21
CA ARG A 337 3.89 1.10 -15.63
C ARG A 337 3.90 2.61 -15.91
N SER A 338 2.95 3.36 -15.38
CA SER A 338 2.85 4.81 -15.55
C SER A 338 4.07 5.53 -15.00
N HIS A 339 4.60 5.08 -13.85
CA HIS A 339 5.86 5.58 -13.31
C HIS A 339 7.02 5.42 -14.29
N LEU A 340 7.21 4.23 -14.86
CA LEU A 340 8.28 3.96 -15.83
C LEU A 340 8.09 4.73 -17.14
N ASN A 341 6.86 4.81 -17.64
CA ASN A 341 6.52 5.55 -18.84
C ASN A 341 6.83 7.04 -18.67
N TYR A 342 6.47 7.61 -17.51
CA TYR A 342 6.73 9.01 -17.22
C TYR A 342 8.23 9.33 -17.16
N LEU A 343 9.01 8.51 -16.44
CA LEU A 343 10.48 8.61 -16.43
C LEU A 343 11.08 8.54 -17.84
N SER A 344 10.56 7.65 -18.69
CA SER A 344 11.03 7.52 -20.08
C SER A 344 10.71 8.77 -20.91
N GLN A 345 9.51 9.32 -20.77
CA GLN A 345 9.10 10.54 -21.47
C GLN A 345 9.97 11.74 -21.08
N LEU A 346 10.31 11.86 -19.80
CA LEU A 346 11.20 12.92 -19.33
C LEU A 346 12.62 12.77 -19.85
N GLN A 347 13.12 11.53 -19.93
CA GLN A 347 14.40 11.28 -20.54
C GLN A 347 14.40 11.75 -22.00
N VAL A 348 13.33 11.49 -22.75
CA VAL A 348 13.17 11.98 -24.12
C VAL A 348 13.10 13.51 -24.16
N GLN A 349 12.28 14.15 -23.31
CA GLN A 349 12.18 15.62 -23.24
C GLN A 349 13.50 16.29 -22.87
N SER A 350 14.27 15.71 -21.93
CA SER A 350 15.58 16.19 -21.52
C SER A 350 16.60 16.07 -22.67
N ILE A 351 16.56 14.96 -23.42
CA ILE A 351 17.38 14.77 -24.61
C ILE A 351 17.03 15.82 -25.66
N ASP A 352 15.75 16.05 -25.93
CA ASP A 352 15.27 17.06 -26.87
C ASP A 352 15.66 18.48 -26.44
N ALA A 353 15.53 18.82 -25.15
CA ALA A 353 15.97 20.10 -24.60
C ALA A 353 17.48 20.29 -24.76
N THR A 354 18.26 19.24 -24.49
CA THR A 354 19.73 19.25 -24.68
C THR A 354 20.08 19.44 -26.16
N HIS A 355 19.36 18.80 -27.08
CA HIS A 355 19.52 19.01 -28.52
C HIS A 355 19.21 20.45 -28.93
N ARG A 356 18.12 21.04 -28.41
CA ARG A 356 17.76 22.45 -28.66
C ARG A 356 18.82 23.42 -28.14
N VAL A 357 19.34 23.19 -26.93
CA VAL A 357 20.43 23.99 -26.35
C VAL A 357 21.69 23.86 -27.21
N THR A 358 22.05 22.64 -27.62
CA THR A 358 23.21 22.39 -28.48
C THR A 358 23.08 23.05 -29.85
N ASP A 359 21.89 22.99 -30.47
CA ASP A 359 21.60 23.67 -31.75
C ASP A 359 21.71 25.20 -31.62
N THR A 360 21.14 25.75 -30.55
CA THR A 360 21.21 27.20 -30.27
C THR A 360 22.63 27.66 -30.00
N LEU A 361 23.39 26.90 -29.22
CA LEU A 361 24.82 27.13 -28.97
C LEU A 361 25.62 27.05 -30.27
N GLY A 362 25.29 26.10 -31.16
CA GLY A 362 25.87 26.00 -32.49
C GLY A 362 25.69 27.29 -33.30
N LYS A 363 24.47 27.84 -33.32
CA LYS A 363 24.17 29.12 -34.00
C LYS A 363 24.95 30.30 -33.41
N ILE A 364 25.05 30.39 -32.09
CA ILE A 364 25.83 31.44 -31.40
C ILE A 364 27.33 31.30 -31.70
N THR A 365 27.84 30.07 -31.72
CA THR A 365 29.26 29.78 -31.98
C THR A 365 29.67 30.19 -33.40
N VAL A 366 28.78 30.02 -34.39
CA VAL A 366 29.01 30.49 -35.77
C VAL A 366 29.18 32.02 -35.81
N ILE A 367 28.32 32.76 -35.11
CA ILE A 367 28.42 34.23 -35.00
C ILE A 367 29.73 34.62 -34.30
N GLY A 368 30.06 33.96 -33.17
CA GLY A 368 31.31 34.20 -32.44
C GLY A 368 32.57 33.94 -33.27
N THR A 369 32.58 32.88 -34.08
CA THR A 369 33.71 32.53 -34.97
C THR A 369 33.96 33.61 -36.04
N ILE A 370 32.92 34.33 -36.46
CA ILE A 370 33.05 35.45 -37.40
C ILE A 370 33.52 36.72 -36.68
N LEU A 371 33.00 37.00 -35.48
CA LEU A 371 33.27 38.24 -34.75
C LEU A 371 34.64 38.27 -34.06
N ILE A 372 35.15 37.14 -33.54
CA ILE A 372 36.42 37.12 -32.78
C ILE A 372 37.63 37.56 -33.63
N PRO A 373 37.87 37.00 -34.83
CA PRO A 373 38.97 37.46 -35.68
C PRO A 373 38.78 38.90 -36.16
N MET A 374 37.53 39.30 -36.42
CA MET A 374 37.19 40.67 -36.82
C MET A 374 37.57 41.66 -35.72
N ASN A 375 37.18 41.39 -34.47
CA ASN A 375 37.48 42.23 -33.31
C ASN A 375 38.99 42.28 -33.01
N PHE A 376 39.72 41.18 -33.24
CA PHE A 376 41.17 41.18 -33.08
C PHE A 376 41.84 42.16 -34.04
N VAL A 377 41.46 42.13 -35.33
CA VAL A 377 42.04 43.02 -36.34
C VAL A 377 41.65 44.47 -36.07
N THR A 378 40.38 44.77 -35.83
CA THR A 378 39.94 46.15 -35.53
C THR A 378 40.54 46.67 -34.23
N GLY A 379 40.72 45.81 -33.22
CA GLY A 379 41.37 46.13 -31.95
C GLY A 379 42.83 46.55 -32.12
N LEU A 380 43.62 45.82 -32.93
CA LEU A 380 45.00 46.20 -33.24
C LEU A 380 45.10 47.58 -33.89
N PHE A 381 44.19 47.89 -34.82
CA PHE A 381 44.17 49.18 -35.52
C PHE A 381 43.52 50.32 -34.71
N ALA A 382 42.80 50.02 -33.64
CA ALA A 382 42.27 51.02 -32.71
C ALA A 382 43.32 51.48 -31.68
N MET A 383 44.48 50.83 -31.62
CA MET A 383 45.59 51.26 -30.76
C MET A 383 46.29 52.48 -31.36
N ASN A 384 46.71 53.43 -30.51
CA ASN A 384 47.50 54.61 -30.91
C ASN A 384 48.96 54.24 -31.27
N VAL A 385 49.14 53.29 -32.19
CA VAL A 385 50.43 52.85 -32.72
C VAL A 385 50.54 53.29 -34.16
N ARG A 386 51.72 53.78 -34.56
CA ARG A 386 51.97 54.30 -35.91
C ARG A 386 51.63 53.24 -36.96
N ILE A 387 50.62 53.51 -37.79
CA ILE A 387 50.21 52.57 -38.85
C ILE A 387 51.12 52.70 -40.08
N PRO A 388 51.38 51.60 -40.80
CA PRO A 388 52.11 51.66 -42.06
C PRO A 388 51.37 52.57 -43.06
N GLY A 389 51.99 53.68 -43.48
CA GLY A 389 51.38 54.67 -44.40
C GLY A 389 50.92 55.99 -43.75
N GLU A 390 51.11 56.16 -42.45
CA GLU A 390 50.85 57.44 -41.75
C GLU A 390 51.83 58.54 -42.20
N SER A 391 51.32 59.73 -42.52
CA SER A 391 52.10 60.85 -43.06
C SER A 391 53.22 61.26 -42.10
N THR A 392 54.45 60.88 -42.40
CA THR A 392 55.67 61.51 -41.88
C THR A 392 55.96 62.74 -42.73
N ASP A 393 56.66 63.74 -42.19
CA ASP A 393 56.93 65.04 -42.87
C ASP A 393 57.54 64.95 -44.29
N GLU A 394 57.98 63.76 -44.73
CA GLU A 394 58.62 63.50 -46.03
C GLU A 394 57.72 62.80 -47.07
N ASN A 395 56.48 62.37 -46.75
CA ASN A 395 55.57 61.75 -47.73
C ASN A 395 54.11 62.20 -47.54
N PRO A 396 53.43 62.74 -48.58
CA PRO A 396 52.00 63.02 -48.50
C PRO A 396 51.24 61.69 -48.37
N GLY A 397 50.48 61.54 -47.28
CA GLY A 397 49.91 60.27 -46.83
C GLY A 397 49.18 59.51 -47.95
N ASN A 398 49.54 58.23 -48.13
CA ASN A 398 48.92 57.37 -49.11
C ASN A 398 47.80 56.55 -48.45
N PHE A 399 46.54 56.94 -48.70
CA PHE A 399 45.35 56.23 -48.21
C PHE A 399 45.21 54.80 -48.79
N GLY A 400 46.05 54.40 -49.75
CA GLY A 400 46.03 53.06 -50.34
C GLY A 400 46.23 51.93 -49.31
N TRP A 401 47.05 52.15 -48.26
CA TRP A 401 47.24 51.16 -47.19
C TRP A 401 45.96 50.95 -46.37
N PHE A 402 45.21 52.02 -46.10
CA PHE A 402 43.92 51.95 -45.42
C PHE A 402 42.90 51.11 -46.22
N PHE A 403 42.76 51.38 -47.52
CA PHE A 403 41.87 50.61 -48.38
C PHE A 403 42.35 49.17 -48.61
N GLY A 404 43.66 48.92 -48.62
CA GLY A 404 44.23 47.58 -48.71
C GLY A 404 43.90 46.72 -47.48
N ILE A 405 44.05 47.28 -46.28
CA ILE A 405 43.70 46.62 -45.02
C ILE A 405 42.19 46.36 -44.94
N LEU A 406 41.37 47.35 -45.31
CA LEU A 406 39.91 47.19 -45.38
C LEU A 406 39.51 46.09 -46.37
N GLY A 407 40.20 46.00 -47.51
CA GLY A 407 40.02 44.95 -48.51
C GLY A 407 40.38 43.56 -47.98
N VAL A 408 41.48 43.42 -47.25
CA VAL A 408 41.88 42.16 -46.59
C VAL A 408 40.87 41.77 -45.51
N LEU A 409 40.40 42.72 -44.71
CA LEU A 409 39.38 42.48 -43.68
C LEU A 409 38.06 42.00 -44.30
N LEU A 410 37.62 42.66 -45.38
CA LEU A 410 36.42 42.26 -46.11
C LEU A 410 36.59 40.87 -46.76
N CYS A 411 37.78 40.57 -47.27
CA CYS A 411 38.11 39.25 -47.80
C CYS A 411 38.05 38.15 -46.72
N ILE A 412 38.56 38.43 -45.52
CA ILE A 412 38.46 37.52 -44.35
C ILE A 412 37.00 37.29 -43.96
N ILE A 413 36.16 38.33 -43.97
CA ILE A 413 34.72 38.21 -43.67
C ILE A 413 34.00 37.36 -44.72
N VAL A 414 34.26 37.63 -46.01
CA VAL A 414 33.65 36.89 -47.11
C VAL A 414 34.10 35.43 -47.08
N THR A 415 35.39 35.15 -46.87
CA THR A 415 35.89 33.77 -46.76
C THR A 415 35.32 33.05 -45.54
N ALA A 416 35.30 33.67 -44.37
CA ALA A 416 34.71 33.07 -43.16
C ALA A 416 33.22 32.76 -43.32
N THR A 417 32.44 33.66 -43.93
CA THR A 417 31.02 33.44 -44.18
C THR A 417 30.76 32.37 -45.25
N LEU A 418 31.58 32.30 -46.29
CA LEU A 418 31.51 31.22 -47.30
C LEU A 418 31.87 29.86 -46.70
N VAL A 419 32.91 29.80 -45.86
CA VAL A 419 33.30 28.57 -45.15
C VAL A 419 32.21 28.13 -44.19
N ALA A 420 31.61 29.05 -43.42
CA ALA A 420 30.50 28.74 -42.53
C ALA A 420 29.27 28.21 -43.30
N LYS A 421 28.87 28.89 -44.40
CA LYS A 421 27.78 28.42 -45.27
C LYS A 421 28.07 27.06 -45.89
N TRP A 422 29.28 26.84 -46.38
CA TRP A 422 29.70 25.57 -46.95
C TRP A 422 29.69 24.46 -45.91
N TYR A 423 30.21 24.71 -44.71
CA TYR A 423 30.24 23.75 -43.61
C TYR A 423 28.83 23.34 -43.19
N LEU A 424 27.93 24.32 -42.97
CA LEU A 424 26.53 24.06 -42.62
C LEU A 424 25.83 23.24 -43.72
N ALA A 425 25.98 23.60 -44.99
CA ALA A 425 25.39 22.87 -46.11
C ALA A 425 25.95 21.44 -46.26
N HIS A 426 27.24 21.24 -45.96
CA HIS A 426 27.88 19.93 -46.01
C HIS A 426 27.40 19.02 -44.88
N VAL A 427 27.32 19.55 -43.65
CA VAL A 427 26.78 18.85 -42.48
C VAL A 427 25.32 18.46 -42.73
N GLU A 428 24.51 19.38 -43.25
CA GLU A 428 23.10 19.12 -43.55
C GLU A 428 22.92 18.03 -44.60
N LYS A 429 23.72 18.05 -45.69
CA LYS A 429 23.71 16.97 -46.70
C LYS A 429 24.12 15.62 -46.12
N LYS A 430 25.10 15.59 -45.22
CA LYS A 430 25.57 14.35 -44.57
C LYS A 430 24.51 13.75 -43.65
N ILE A 431 23.83 14.58 -42.86
CA ILE A 431 22.71 14.15 -42.01
C ILE A 431 21.56 13.62 -42.87
N ARG A 432 21.15 14.38 -43.91
CA ARG A 432 20.05 14.00 -44.82
C ARG A 432 20.37 12.71 -45.61
N GLY A 433 21.63 12.52 -46.00
CA GLY A 433 22.11 11.29 -46.64
C GLY A 433 22.08 10.07 -45.71
N ASN A 434 22.47 10.23 -44.45
CA ASN A 434 22.40 9.15 -43.45
C ASN A 434 20.95 8.73 -43.16
N PHE A 435 20.02 9.68 -43.04
CA PHE A 435 18.59 9.36 -42.88
C PHE A 435 18.02 8.60 -44.09
N ARG A 436 18.39 9.00 -45.32
CA ARG A 436 17.91 8.32 -46.54
C ARG A 436 18.45 6.89 -46.67
N ASN A 437 19.71 6.67 -46.28
CA ASN A 437 20.30 5.33 -46.27
C ASN A 437 19.68 4.44 -45.17
N SER A 438 19.37 5.01 -44.00
CA SER A 438 18.71 4.27 -42.90
C SER A 438 17.25 3.91 -43.21
N ALA A 439 16.49 4.80 -43.88
CA ALA A 439 15.14 4.51 -44.36
C ALA A 439 15.13 3.46 -45.50
N SER A 440 16.13 3.51 -46.39
CA SER A 440 16.37 2.50 -47.42
C SER A 440 16.64 1.12 -46.81
N ASP A 441 17.53 1.01 -45.83
CA ASP A 441 17.85 -0.27 -45.18
C ASP A 441 16.67 -0.87 -44.38
N ASN A 442 15.87 -0.04 -43.71
CA ASN A 442 14.70 -0.51 -42.97
C ASN A 442 13.53 -0.94 -43.89
N SER A 443 13.35 -0.29 -45.06
CA SER A 443 12.36 -0.72 -46.06
C SER A 443 12.77 -2.01 -46.78
N ILE A 444 14.06 -2.21 -47.03
CA ILE A 444 14.59 -3.46 -47.62
C ILE A 444 14.52 -4.61 -46.60
N ARG A 445 14.80 -4.37 -45.32
CA ARG A 445 14.64 -5.39 -44.26
C ARG A 445 13.18 -5.78 -44.01
N SER A 446 12.22 -4.85 -44.10
CA SER A 446 10.79 -5.19 -43.90
C SER A 446 10.22 -6.00 -45.07
N MET A 447 10.65 -5.73 -46.32
CA MET A 447 10.31 -6.56 -47.48
C MET A 447 10.95 -7.94 -47.44
N ARG A 448 12.19 -8.06 -46.93
CA ARG A 448 12.89 -9.35 -46.82
C ARG A 448 12.35 -10.22 -45.67
N SER A 449 11.88 -9.61 -44.58
CA SER A 449 11.18 -10.31 -43.48
C SER A 449 9.78 -10.81 -43.89
N LYS A 450 9.02 -10.03 -44.68
CA LYS A 450 7.73 -10.48 -45.21
C LYS A 450 7.85 -11.59 -46.26
N ARG A 451 8.92 -11.63 -47.06
CA ARG A 451 9.18 -12.74 -48.01
C ARG A 451 9.66 -14.03 -47.33
N SER A 452 10.35 -13.95 -46.18
CA SER A 452 10.80 -15.15 -45.46
C SER A 452 9.70 -15.86 -44.66
N LYS A 453 8.58 -15.19 -44.35
CA LYS A 453 7.46 -15.78 -43.60
C LYS A 453 6.38 -16.42 -44.48
N HIS A 454 6.55 -16.46 -45.80
CA HIS A 454 5.60 -17.09 -46.74
C HIS A 454 6.16 -18.33 -47.45
N THR A 455 7.27 -18.90 -46.98
CA THR A 455 7.87 -20.11 -47.60
C THR A 455 8.18 -21.23 -46.61
N ILE A 456 7.77 -21.12 -45.34
CA ILE A 456 7.99 -22.19 -44.33
C ILE A 456 6.71 -22.45 -43.53
N ASN A 457 5.59 -22.78 -44.18
CA ASN A 457 4.45 -23.43 -43.55
C ASN A 457 3.57 -24.15 -44.59
N THR A 458 4.21 -24.99 -45.40
CA THR A 458 3.53 -26.08 -46.11
C THR A 458 4.52 -27.24 -46.13
N ILE A 459 4.07 -28.39 -45.64
CA ILE A 459 4.71 -29.71 -45.54
C ILE A 459 5.01 -30.13 -44.08
N VAL A 460 4.18 -31.12 -43.69
CA VAL A 460 4.03 -31.93 -42.47
C VAL A 460 3.33 -31.30 -41.28
#